data_AF-A0A7Y2AEQ2-F1
#
_entry.id   AF-A0A7Y2AEQ2-F1
#
_cell.length_a   1.000
_cell.length_b   1.000
_cell.length_c   1.000
_cell.angle_alpha   90.00
_cell.angle_beta   90.00
_cell.angle_gamma   90.00
#
_symmetry.space_group_name_H-M   'P 1'
#
loop_
_entity.id
_entity.type
_entity.pdbx_description
1 polymer ?
#
loop_
_entity_poly.entity_id
_entity_poly.type
_entity_poly.pdbx_seq_one_letter_code
_entity_poly.pdbx_strand_id
1 'polypeptide(L)'
;MQNLHKLKQDICDIGRRIYNRQFAAANDGNITVRVSDNEVLCTPTLQCKGFLKPDDIALIDMTGKQLAGRKKRSSEALLHLEIYRQREDIRSVVHCHPPHATAFAIAREPIPQCILPEVEVFLGDVPITKYETPGGQQFADTILPFVHKTNVMILANHGTVSYGETVEQAYW
;
A
#
# COMPACT_ATOMS: atom_id res chain seq x y z
N MET A 1 -16.57 -7.32 -16.54
CA MET A 1 -16.64 -6.71 -15.19
C MET A 1 -15.79 -7.54 -14.25
N GLN A 2 -14.93 -6.92 -13.44
CA GLN A 2 -14.14 -7.64 -12.45
C GLN A 2 -15.05 -8.20 -11.34
N ASN A 3 -14.73 -9.38 -10.83
CA ASN A 3 -15.46 -9.99 -9.72
C ASN A 3 -15.04 -9.31 -8.40
N LEU A 4 -15.79 -8.29 -7.97
CA LEU A 4 -15.50 -7.53 -6.75
C LEU A 4 -15.42 -8.41 -5.50
N HIS A 5 -16.22 -9.47 -5.41
CA HIS A 5 -16.18 -10.37 -4.26
C HIS A 5 -14.84 -11.11 -4.20
N LYS A 6 -14.36 -11.59 -5.35
CA LYS A 6 -13.04 -12.25 -5.45
C LYS A 6 -11.90 -11.29 -5.06
N LEU A 7 -11.91 -10.05 -5.56
CA LEU A 7 -10.89 -9.05 -5.18
C LEU A 7 -10.89 -8.76 -3.68
N LYS A 8 -12.07 -8.68 -3.05
CA LYS A 8 -12.17 -8.54 -1.59
C LYS A 8 -11.60 -9.74 -0.85
N GLN A 9 -11.80 -10.96 -1.36
CA GLN A 9 -11.17 -12.16 -0.80
C GLN A 9 -9.64 -12.11 -0.94
N ASP A 10 -9.13 -11.63 -2.08
CA ASP A 10 -7.69 -11.50 -2.32
C ASP A 10 -7.06 -10.47 -1.36
N ILE A 11 -7.72 -9.34 -1.13
CA ILE A 11 -7.30 -8.37 -0.10
C ILE A 11 -7.25 -9.00 1.30
N CYS A 12 -8.26 -9.79 1.67
CA CYS A 12 -8.28 -10.50 2.95
C CYS A 12 -7.15 -11.53 3.07
N ASP A 13 -6.85 -12.26 1.99
CA ASP A 13 -5.77 -13.23 1.98
C ASP A 13 -4.40 -12.55 2.14
N ILE A 14 -4.13 -11.50 1.37
CA ILE A 14 -2.90 -10.71 1.52
C ILE A 14 -2.81 -10.08 2.90
N GLY A 15 -3.93 -9.54 3.43
CA GLY A 15 -4.01 -9.03 4.80
C GLY A 15 -3.58 -10.05 5.86
N ARG A 16 -3.98 -11.31 5.69
CA ARG A 16 -3.56 -12.43 6.55
C ARG A 16 -2.08 -12.76 6.38
N ARG A 17 -1.56 -12.78 5.15
CA ARG A 17 -0.14 -13.06 4.89
C ARG A 17 0.78 -11.99 5.47
N ILE A 18 0.47 -10.70 5.29
CA ILE A 18 1.28 -9.60 5.87
C ILE A 18 1.27 -9.64 7.40
N TYR A 19 0.13 -9.96 8.01
CA TYR A 19 0.01 -10.08 9.46
C TYR A 19 0.82 -11.27 9.99
N ASN A 20 0.72 -12.44 9.35
CA ASN A 20 1.45 -13.64 9.74
C ASN A 20 2.97 -13.49 9.57
N ARG A 21 3.43 -12.66 8.62
CA ARG A 21 4.84 -12.28 8.48
C ARG A 21 5.29 -11.19 9.45
N GLN A 22 4.39 -10.70 10.31
CA GLN A 22 4.63 -9.59 11.24
C GLN A 22 5.03 -8.28 10.54
N PHE A 23 4.57 -8.09 9.30
CA PHE A 23 4.74 -6.83 8.57
C PHE A 23 3.66 -5.81 8.93
N ALA A 24 2.65 -6.22 9.68
CA ALA A 24 1.60 -5.34 10.18
C ALA A 24 1.37 -5.64 11.67
N ALA A 25 1.54 -4.63 12.55
CA ALA A 25 1.30 -4.71 13.97
C ALA A 25 -0.07 -4.11 14.33
N ALA A 26 -0.83 -4.84 15.16
CA ALA A 26 -2.18 -4.46 15.60
C ALA A 26 -3.14 -4.14 14.44
N ASN A 27 -3.25 -2.88 14.03
CA ASN A 27 -4.22 -2.39 13.04
C ASN A 27 -3.62 -1.54 11.92
N ASP A 28 -2.30 -1.49 11.85
CA ASP A 28 -1.56 -0.73 10.85
C ASP A 28 -1.65 -1.36 9.45
N GLY A 29 -0.92 -0.74 8.50
CA GLY A 29 -0.95 -1.08 7.10
C GLY A 29 -2.30 -0.82 6.45
N ASN A 30 -2.34 -0.91 5.12
CA ASN A 30 -3.57 -0.86 4.35
C ASN A 30 -3.35 -1.37 2.93
N ILE A 31 -4.44 -1.84 2.32
CA ILE A 31 -4.42 -2.43 0.98
C ILE A 31 -5.55 -1.79 0.18
N THR A 32 -5.28 -1.43 -1.07
CA THR A 32 -6.29 -0.97 -2.01
C THR A 32 -6.20 -1.70 -3.34
N VAL A 33 -7.32 -1.73 -4.06
CA VAL A 33 -7.41 -2.28 -5.41
C VAL A 33 -8.28 -1.39 -6.28
N ARG A 34 -7.75 -0.87 -7.38
CA ARG A 34 -8.47 -0.09 -8.39
C ARG A 34 -9.33 -1.02 -9.25
N VAL A 35 -10.65 -0.83 -9.19
CA VAL A 35 -11.63 -1.72 -9.86
C VAL A 35 -12.27 -1.10 -11.10
N SER A 36 -12.17 0.22 -11.24
CA SER A 36 -12.56 0.99 -12.43
C SER A 36 -11.73 2.27 -12.50
N ASP A 37 -11.98 3.12 -13.49
CA ASP A 37 -11.26 4.41 -13.62
C ASP A 37 -11.55 5.36 -12.45
N ASN A 38 -12.68 5.17 -11.77
CA ASN A 38 -13.15 6.08 -10.73
C ASN A 38 -13.31 5.42 -9.35
N GLU A 39 -13.16 4.10 -9.23
CA GLU A 39 -13.48 3.37 -8.00
C GLU A 39 -12.35 2.47 -7.54
N VAL A 40 -12.17 2.43 -6.21
CA VAL A 40 -11.10 1.73 -5.53
C VAL A 40 -11.66 1.00 -4.31
N LEU A 41 -11.36 -0.29 -4.17
CA LEU A 41 -11.56 -1.03 -2.93
C LEU A 41 -10.50 -0.63 -1.91
N CYS A 42 -10.88 -0.45 -0.65
CA CYS A 42 -9.99 0.03 0.40
C CYS A 42 -10.23 -0.72 1.72
N THR A 43 -9.16 -1.20 2.35
CA THR A 43 -9.24 -1.73 3.71
C THR A 43 -9.67 -0.64 4.71
N PRO A 44 -10.43 -1.00 5.75
CA PRO A 44 -10.86 -0.03 6.74
C PRO A 44 -9.72 0.39 7.68
N THR A 45 -9.88 1.57 8.27
CA THR A 45 -9.03 2.07 9.35
C THR A 45 -9.24 1.26 10.64
N LEU A 46 -8.22 1.22 11.50
CA LEU A 46 -8.24 0.59 12.83
C LEU A 46 -8.65 -0.89 12.85
N GLN A 47 -8.48 -1.60 11.73
CA GLN A 47 -8.78 -3.02 11.61
C GLN A 47 -7.49 -3.82 11.39
N CYS A 48 -7.29 -4.85 12.21
CA CYS A 48 -6.22 -5.82 12.02
C CYS A 48 -6.35 -6.51 10.66
N LYS A 49 -5.27 -6.46 9.86
CA LYS A 49 -5.24 -7.02 8.51
C LYS A 49 -5.37 -8.54 8.50
N GLY A 50 -4.91 -9.20 9.57
CA GLY A 50 -5.06 -10.63 9.78
C GLY A 50 -6.51 -11.13 9.98
N PHE A 51 -7.43 -10.22 10.32
CA PHE A 51 -8.83 -10.56 10.64
C PHE A 51 -9.85 -9.89 9.71
N LEU A 52 -9.41 -9.38 8.56
CA LEU A 52 -10.30 -8.77 7.58
C LEU A 52 -11.31 -9.78 7.04
N LYS A 53 -12.56 -9.36 6.89
CA LYS A 53 -13.59 -10.07 6.12
C LYS A 53 -13.91 -9.28 4.85
N PRO A 54 -14.36 -9.93 3.75
CA PRO A 54 -14.74 -9.22 2.53
C PRO A 54 -15.76 -8.08 2.75
N ASP A 55 -16.67 -8.24 3.70
CA ASP A 55 -17.67 -7.24 4.06
C ASP A 55 -17.10 -6.00 4.78
N ASP A 56 -15.86 -6.10 5.28
CA ASP A 56 -15.15 -4.98 5.89
C ASP A 56 -14.57 -4.01 4.85
N ILE A 57 -14.40 -4.47 3.61
CA ILE A 57 -13.74 -3.71 2.54
C ILE A 57 -14.70 -2.66 1.97
N ALA A 58 -14.29 -1.40 2.07
CA ALA A 58 -15.01 -0.24 1.56
C ALA A 58 -14.76 -0.04 0.07
N LEU A 59 -15.68 0.64 -0.60
CA LEU A 59 -15.50 1.20 -1.94
C LEU A 59 -15.36 2.72 -1.79
N ILE A 60 -14.32 3.29 -2.40
CA ILE A 60 -14.06 4.73 -2.40
C ILE A 60 -13.91 5.22 -3.84
N ASP A 61 -14.12 6.51 -4.07
CA ASP A 61 -13.77 7.15 -5.33
C ASP A 61 -12.31 7.64 -5.37
N MET A 62 -11.88 8.14 -6.52
CA MET A 62 -10.54 8.73 -6.73
C MET A 62 -10.27 10.02 -5.93
N THR A 63 -11.26 10.57 -5.21
CA THR A 63 -11.06 11.67 -4.25
C THR A 63 -10.87 11.18 -2.82
N GLY A 64 -11.07 9.88 -2.56
CA GLY A 64 -11.01 9.27 -1.24
C GLY A 64 -12.32 9.34 -0.46
N LYS A 65 -13.42 9.74 -1.12
CA LYS A 65 -14.77 9.70 -0.55
C LYS A 65 -15.27 8.26 -0.58
N GLN A 66 -15.80 7.81 0.56
CA GLN A 66 -16.38 6.49 0.69
C GLN A 66 -17.75 6.43 0.00
N LEU A 67 -17.89 5.56 -0.99
CA LEU A 67 -19.11 5.31 -1.75
C LEU A 67 -19.95 4.19 -1.14
N ALA A 68 -19.28 3.15 -0.63
CA ALA A 68 -19.94 1.99 -0.02
C ALA A 68 -19.06 1.31 1.03
N GLY A 69 -19.66 0.40 1.80
CA GLY A 69 -19.01 -0.34 2.89
C GLY A 69 -19.36 0.23 4.27
N ARG A 70 -19.42 -0.65 5.27
CA ARG A 70 -19.90 -0.30 6.62
C ARG A 70 -18.82 0.31 7.51
N LYS A 71 -17.57 -0.11 7.31
CA LYS A 71 -16.42 0.38 8.09
C LYS A 71 -15.79 1.59 7.39
N LYS A 72 -15.23 2.51 8.18
CA LYS A 72 -14.57 3.71 7.67
C LYS A 72 -13.27 3.32 6.96
N ARG A 73 -13.07 3.81 5.73
CA ARG A 73 -11.85 3.63 4.92
C ARG A 73 -10.57 4.10 5.62
N SER A 74 -9.42 3.57 5.22
CA SER A 74 -8.10 4.03 5.73
C SER A 74 -7.84 5.52 5.44
N SER A 75 -7.25 6.26 6.37
CA SER A 75 -6.77 7.64 6.14
C SER A 75 -5.71 7.72 5.06
N GLU A 76 -4.84 6.73 5.00
CA GLU A 76 -3.71 6.69 4.06
C GLU A 76 -4.09 6.21 2.65
N ALA A 77 -5.39 5.98 2.40
CA ALA A 77 -5.87 5.73 1.04
C ALA A 77 -5.46 6.85 0.08
N LEU A 78 -5.27 8.09 0.55
CA LEU A 78 -4.81 9.21 -0.29
C LEU A 78 -3.44 8.96 -0.93
N LEU A 79 -2.50 8.33 -0.22
CA LEU A 79 -1.20 7.92 -0.76
C LEU A 79 -1.38 6.94 -1.93
N HIS A 80 -2.28 5.96 -1.76
CA HIS A 80 -2.57 4.95 -2.77
C HIS A 80 -3.26 5.57 -4.00
N LEU A 81 -4.18 6.51 -3.77
CA LEU A 81 -4.86 7.23 -4.85
C LEU A 81 -3.90 8.08 -5.67
N GLU A 82 -2.88 8.68 -5.05
CA GLU A 82 -1.86 9.42 -5.78
C GLU A 82 -1.04 8.50 -6.70
N ILE A 83 -0.63 7.33 -6.20
CA ILE A 83 0.01 6.30 -7.05
C ILE A 83 -0.88 5.97 -8.26
N TYR A 84 -2.18 5.79 -8.03
CA TYR A 84 -3.10 5.45 -9.11
C TYR A 84 -3.29 6.55 -10.15
N ARG A 85 -3.26 7.83 -9.74
CA ARG A 85 -3.33 8.97 -10.67
C ARG A 85 -2.10 9.08 -11.56
N GLN A 86 -0.94 8.72 -11.01
CA GLN A 86 0.32 8.82 -11.73
C GLN A 86 0.56 7.61 -12.64
N ARG A 87 0.07 6.43 -12.26
CA ARG A 87 0.38 5.17 -12.94
C ARG A 87 -0.88 4.39 -13.30
N GLU A 88 -1.29 4.41 -14.57
CA GLU A 88 -2.50 3.72 -15.05
C GLU A 88 -2.38 2.19 -15.07
N ASP A 89 -1.15 1.68 -15.18
CA ASP A 89 -0.81 0.26 -15.18
C ASP A 89 -1.05 -0.40 -13.81
N ILE A 90 -0.98 0.39 -12.73
CA ILE A 90 -1.08 -0.11 -11.36
C ILE A 90 -2.53 -0.36 -10.95
N ARG A 91 -2.80 -1.53 -10.37
CA ARG A 91 -4.16 -1.88 -9.91
C ARG A 91 -4.23 -2.16 -8.41
N SER A 92 -3.12 -2.40 -7.74
CA SER A 92 -3.12 -2.59 -6.29
C SER A 92 -1.93 -1.92 -5.63
N VAL A 93 -2.14 -1.47 -4.40
CA VAL A 93 -1.12 -0.86 -3.55
C VAL A 93 -1.25 -1.47 -2.16
N VAL A 94 -0.12 -1.88 -1.59
CA VAL A 94 0.02 -2.45 -0.25
C VAL A 94 0.97 -1.57 0.56
N HIS A 95 0.50 -1.08 1.69
CA HIS A 95 1.30 -0.39 2.68
C HIS A 95 1.39 -1.23 3.95
N CYS A 96 2.59 -1.37 4.50
CA CYS A 96 2.86 -2.12 5.73
C CYS A 96 4.17 -1.64 6.40
N HIS A 97 4.50 -2.21 7.55
CA HIS A 97 5.65 -1.87 8.39
C HIS A 97 6.58 -3.08 8.65
N PRO A 98 7.25 -3.64 7.62
CA PRO A 98 8.21 -4.73 7.82
C PRO A 98 9.36 -4.27 8.74
N PRO A 99 9.65 -4.96 9.86
CA PRO A 99 10.56 -4.43 10.90
C PRO A 99 11.94 -4.00 10.38
N HIS A 100 12.54 -4.79 9.49
CA HIS A 100 13.86 -4.48 8.93
C HIS A 100 13.80 -3.26 8.01
N ALA A 101 12.82 -3.18 7.10
CA ALA A 101 12.66 -2.03 6.21
C ALA A 101 12.32 -0.76 6.99
N THR A 102 11.47 -0.86 8.03
CA THR A 102 11.16 0.25 8.93
C THR A 102 12.40 0.70 9.71
N ALA A 103 13.33 -0.19 10.07
CA ALA A 103 14.58 0.21 10.70
C ALA A 103 15.43 1.12 9.79
N PHE A 104 15.57 0.77 8.50
CA PHE A 104 16.21 1.65 7.50
C PHE A 104 15.45 2.97 7.34
N ALA A 105 14.11 2.92 7.33
CA ALA A 105 13.25 4.11 7.26
C ALA A 105 13.48 5.08 8.43
N ILE A 106 13.66 4.57 9.64
CA ILE A 106 13.92 5.34 10.86
C ILE A 106 15.36 5.87 10.86
N ALA A 107 16.33 5.03 10.49
CA ALA A 107 17.74 5.40 10.42
C ALA A 107 18.05 6.38 9.28
N ARG A 108 17.15 6.49 8.29
CA ARG A 108 17.35 7.25 7.04
C ARG A 108 18.54 6.72 6.24
N GLU A 109 18.77 5.43 6.33
CA GLU A 109 19.81 4.73 5.61
C GLU A 109 19.22 4.11 4.34
N PRO A 110 19.81 4.34 3.15
CA PRO A 110 19.34 3.74 1.91
C PRO A 110 19.46 2.22 1.96
N ILE A 111 18.58 1.52 1.22
CA ILE A 111 18.73 0.08 1.04
C ILE A 111 20.02 -0.18 0.24
N PRO A 112 20.94 -1.01 0.75
CA PRO A 112 22.19 -1.29 0.04
C PRO A 112 21.92 -1.98 -1.30
N GLN A 113 22.65 -1.56 -2.34
CA GLN A 113 22.67 -2.23 -3.64
C GLN A 113 23.84 -3.21 -3.74
N CYS A 114 23.83 -4.06 -4.76
CA CYS A 114 24.84 -5.08 -5.05
C CYS A 114 25.03 -6.12 -3.93
N ILE A 115 24.01 -6.33 -3.09
CA ILE A 115 24.05 -7.32 -2.00
C ILE A 115 23.32 -8.62 -2.33
N LEU A 116 22.27 -8.55 -3.15
CA LEU A 116 21.43 -9.68 -3.54
C LEU A 116 20.96 -9.50 -4.99
N PRO A 117 20.96 -10.56 -5.82
CA PRO A 117 20.47 -10.47 -7.20
C PRO A 117 19.03 -9.96 -7.30
N GLU A 118 18.17 -10.29 -6.33
CA GLU A 118 16.78 -9.88 -6.30
C GLU A 118 16.62 -8.35 -6.19
N VAL A 119 17.52 -7.68 -5.46
CA VAL A 119 17.53 -6.22 -5.37
C VAL A 119 17.80 -5.61 -6.75
N GLU A 120 18.76 -6.18 -7.49
CA GLU A 120 19.16 -5.68 -8.80
C GLU A 120 18.15 -6.01 -9.91
N VAL A 121 17.50 -7.17 -9.83
CA VAL A 121 16.62 -7.68 -10.89
C VAL A 121 15.17 -7.21 -10.70
N PHE A 122 14.67 -7.15 -9.47
CA PHE A 122 13.25 -6.90 -9.21
C PHE A 122 12.97 -5.53 -8.58
N LEU A 123 13.81 -5.07 -7.66
CA LEU A 123 13.53 -3.86 -6.87
C LEU A 123 14.14 -2.60 -7.49
N GLY A 124 15.35 -2.71 -8.04
CA GLY A 124 16.13 -1.57 -8.49
C GLY A 124 16.49 -0.63 -7.33
N ASP A 125 16.50 0.67 -7.59
CA ASP A 125 16.65 1.68 -6.54
C ASP A 125 15.36 1.81 -5.71
N VAL A 126 15.48 1.71 -4.39
CA VAL A 126 14.36 1.81 -3.45
C VAL A 126 14.47 3.13 -2.68
N PRO A 127 13.76 4.19 -3.12
CA PRO A 127 13.91 5.51 -2.55
C PRO A 127 13.27 5.61 -1.16
N ILE A 128 13.82 6.52 -0.36
CA ILE A 128 13.24 6.95 0.92
C ILE A 128 12.56 8.30 0.71
N THR A 129 11.26 8.39 1.00
CA THR A 129 10.51 9.64 0.90
C THR A 129 10.90 10.62 2.02
N LYS A 130 10.53 11.89 1.86
CA LYS A 130 10.59 12.84 2.99
C LYS A 130 9.56 12.45 4.05
N TYR A 131 9.90 12.68 5.32
CA TYR A 131 8.94 12.48 6.40
C TYR A 131 7.81 13.51 6.29
N GLU A 132 6.59 13.02 6.40
CA GLU A 132 5.38 13.80 6.62
C GLU A 132 4.45 12.99 7.55
N THR A 133 3.58 13.69 8.27
CA THR A 133 2.65 13.01 9.17
C THR A 133 1.60 12.23 8.36
N PRO A 134 1.43 10.91 8.58
CA PRO A 134 0.55 10.08 7.76
C PRO A 134 -0.92 10.52 7.77
N GLY A 135 -1.61 10.25 6.66
CA GLY A 135 -3.07 10.41 6.53
C GLY A 135 -3.55 11.73 5.89
N GLY A 136 -2.65 12.67 5.59
CA GLY A 136 -2.94 13.90 4.85
C GLY A 136 -2.44 13.89 3.40
N GLN A 137 -2.86 14.86 2.59
CA GLN A 137 -2.40 15.01 1.21
C GLN A 137 -0.90 15.32 1.12
N GLN A 138 -0.35 16.12 2.04
CA GLN A 138 1.09 16.40 2.10
C GLN A 138 1.94 15.12 2.19
N PHE A 139 1.48 14.14 2.98
CA PHE A 139 2.11 12.83 3.04
C PHE A 139 1.99 12.05 1.72
N ALA A 140 0.82 12.09 1.08
CA ALA A 140 0.62 11.49 -0.23
C ALA A 140 1.55 12.09 -1.30
N ASP A 141 1.78 13.40 -1.27
CA ASP A 141 2.62 14.10 -2.25
C ASP A 141 4.13 13.74 -2.13
N THR A 142 4.56 13.15 -1.01
CA THR A 142 5.98 12.78 -0.79
C THR A 142 6.51 11.74 -1.77
N ILE A 143 5.64 10.94 -2.38
CA ILE A 143 5.99 9.86 -3.32
C ILE A 143 6.15 10.34 -4.77
N LEU A 144 5.64 11.54 -5.11
CA LEU A 144 5.58 12.04 -6.49
C LEU A 144 6.92 12.04 -7.24
N PRO A 145 8.08 12.37 -6.61
CA PRO A 145 9.37 12.33 -7.29
C PRO A 145 9.83 10.93 -7.74
N PHE A 146 9.19 9.87 -7.21
CA PHE A 146 9.67 8.49 -7.27
C PHE A 146 8.72 7.52 -7.97
N VAL A 147 7.41 7.83 -8.02
CA VAL A 147 6.33 6.92 -8.43
C VAL A 147 6.46 6.32 -9.84
N HIS A 148 7.21 7.00 -10.72
CA HIS A 148 7.48 6.54 -12.09
C HIS A 148 8.76 5.72 -12.23
N LYS A 149 9.57 5.61 -11.16
CA LYS A 149 10.91 5.02 -11.19
C LYS A 149 11.00 3.65 -10.53
N THR A 150 10.03 3.31 -9.70
CA THR A 150 10.04 2.10 -8.89
C THR A 150 8.62 1.60 -8.70
N ASN A 151 8.47 0.42 -8.10
CA ASN A 151 7.21 -0.13 -7.62
C ASN A 151 7.18 -0.31 -6.09
N VAL A 152 8.24 0.14 -5.40
CA VAL A 152 8.36 0.07 -3.94
C VAL A 152 9.10 1.28 -3.40
N MET A 153 8.65 1.80 -2.27
CA MET A 153 9.30 2.93 -1.59
C MET A 153 9.34 2.71 -0.09
N ILE A 154 10.37 3.27 0.54
CA ILE A 154 10.43 3.44 1.98
C ILE A 154 9.85 4.81 2.33
N LEU A 155 8.94 4.82 3.31
CA LEU A 155 8.34 6.00 3.88
C LEU A 155 9.11 6.35 5.16
N ALA A 156 9.85 7.46 5.15
CA ALA A 156 10.73 7.84 6.26
C ALA A 156 10.01 7.79 7.61
N ASN A 157 10.67 7.21 8.62
CA ASN A 157 10.14 7.04 9.98
C ASN A 157 8.77 6.31 10.07
N HIS A 158 8.37 5.56 9.04
CA HIS A 158 7.06 4.93 8.98
C HIS A 158 7.11 3.45 8.55
N GLY A 159 7.37 3.17 7.28
CA GLY A 159 7.41 1.81 6.75
C GLY A 159 7.55 1.77 5.24
N THR A 160 6.80 0.93 4.54
CA THR A 160 6.95 0.72 3.10
C THR A 160 5.62 0.83 2.37
N VAL A 161 5.67 1.25 1.11
CA VAL A 161 4.55 1.13 0.17
C VAL A 161 5.03 0.43 -1.09
N SER A 162 4.28 -0.56 -1.56
CA SER A 162 4.54 -1.33 -2.77
C SER A 162 3.28 -1.43 -3.62
N TYR A 163 3.44 -1.57 -4.93
CA TYR A 163 2.32 -1.51 -5.87
C TYR A 163 2.56 -2.29 -7.16
N GLY A 164 1.48 -2.81 -7.75
CA GLY A 164 1.54 -3.70 -8.92
C GLY A 164 0.21 -3.86 -9.64
N GLU A 165 0.17 -4.69 -10.70
CA GLU A 165 -1.02 -4.92 -11.53
C GLU A 165 -2.05 -5.84 -10.85
N THR A 166 -1.66 -6.51 -9.76
CA THR A 166 -2.53 -7.38 -8.96
C THR A 166 -2.22 -7.22 -7.47
N VAL A 167 -3.13 -7.66 -6.60
CA VAL A 167 -2.92 -7.65 -5.14
C VAL A 167 -1.72 -8.52 -4.75
N GLU A 168 -1.50 -9.62 -5.47
CA GLU A 168 -0.37 -10.52 -5.26
C GLU A 168 0.95 -9.82 -5.64
N GLN A 169 1.06 -9.22 -6.83
CA GLN A 169 2.28 -8.50 -7.24
C GLN A 169 2.55 -7.25 -6.39
N ALA A 170 1.53 -6.61 -5.82
CA ALA A 170 1.76 -5.52 -4.88
C ALA A 170 2.31 -6.02 -3.53
N TYR A 171 2.22 -7.32 -3.23
CA TYR A 171 2.65 -7.92 -1.96
C TYR A 171 4.08 -8.47 -1.97
N TRP A 172 4.59 -9.01 -3.09
CA TRP A 172 5.89 -9.69 -3.16
C TRP A 172 6.84 -9.09 -4.19
#